data_AF-A0A517LAH2-F1
#
_entry.id   AF-A0A517LAH2-F1
#
_cell.length_a   1.000
_cell.length_b   1.000
_cell.length_c   1.000
_cell.angle_alpha   90.00
_cell.angle_beta   90.00
_cell.angle_gamma   90.00
#
_symmetry.space_group_name_H-M   'P 1'
#
loop_
_entity.id
_entity.type
_entity.pdbx_description
1 polymer ?
#
loop_
_entity_poly.entity_id
_entity_poly.type
_entity_poly.pdbx_seq_one_letter_code
_entity_poly.pdbx_strand_id
1 'polypeptide(L)'
;MGNTKYDRLDDDERESVGEQSVESSHSRRMPIPWSFIHLIIIISYTFAYLILVNNLAHTEHADSIYSPARSAHIPQKILFKDDIAALNPYRGPPRPELDAAWADLVKYSNIRVSADDLRAINRTSVLLSDDSGMYMSELNVHHQLHCLKMIRQAFYPEYYTERPMRHMEEHLDHCIDNLRMALMCKADISLQTYDWLDNNRRPFANFEIEHDCFNWDSVNGWARERSFDLYDNVTLLHPTLGPSFPVDEHGKLMVTDDPDPLEGNIITPPVD
;
A
#
# COMPACT_ATOMS: atom_id res chain seq x y z
N MET A 1 49.83 -96.57 59.12
CA MET A 1 49.00 -97.79 59.34
C MET A 1 47.62 -97.32 59.70
N GLY A 2 46.53 -97.62 59.01
CA GLY A 2 46.31 -98.43 57.82
C GLY A 2 44.97 -98.03 57.21
N ASN A 3 44.88 -98.18 55.89
CA ASN A 3 43.69 -98.09 55.05
C ASN A 3 42.47 -98.80 55.65
N THR A 4 41.27 -98.32 55.33
CA THR A 4 40.38 -99.03 54.40
C THR A 4 39.17 -98.18 54.01
N LYS A 5 38.83 -98.28 52.73
CA LYS A 5 37.71 -97.67 52.02
C LYS A 5 36.82 -98.82 51.55
N TYR A 6 35.52 -98.73 51.81
CA TYR A 6 34.40 -99.58 51.34
C TYR A 6 33.15 -98.71 51.57
N ASP A 7 32.06 -98.74 50.81
CA ASP A 7 31.72 -99.15 49.45
C ASP A 7 30.36 -98.51 49.14
N ARG A 8 29.95 -98.51 47.88
CA ARG A 8 28.62 -98.07 47.39
C ARG A 8 27.45 -98.93 47.92
N LEU A 9 26.24 -98.37 47.82
CA LEU A 9 24.89 -98.93 47.53
C LEU A 9 23.86 -97.91 48.09
N ASP A 10 22.65 -97.64 47.61
CA ASP A 10 21.93 -97.67 46.33
C ASP A 10 20.63 -96.86 46.59
N ASP A 11 19.98 -96.48 45.49
CA ASP A 11 18.75 -95.71 45.23
C ASP A 11 17.55 -95.65 46.22
N ASP A 12 16.79 -94.55 45.99
CA ASP A 12 15.32 -94.36 46.11
C ASP A 12 14.62 -94.20 47.48
N GLU A 13 14.13 -92.99 47.78
CA GLU A 13 12.70 -92.62 47.67
C GLU A 13 12.39 -91.18 48.18
N ARG A 14 11.63 -90.45 47.35
CA ARG A 14 10.58 -89.43 47.65
C ARG A 14 10.87 -88.22 48.56
N GLU A 15 10.75 -87.01 47.99
CA GLU A 15 9.49 -86.22 48.05
C GLU A 15 9.58 -84.94 47.19
N SER A 16 8.47 -84.64 46.52
CA SER A 16 8.25 -83.49 45.63
C SER A 16 8.09 -82.18 46.37
N VAL A 17 8.82 -81.13 45.99
CA VAL A 17 8.40 -79.74 46.20
C VAL A 17 8.65 -78.94 44.93
N GLY A 18 7.57 -78.29 44.48
CA GLY A 18 7.40 -77.74 43.14
C GLY A 18 8.28 -76.55 42.77
N GLU A 19 8.42 -76.45 41.45
CA GLU A 19 9.02 -75.39 40.67
C GLU A 19 8.15 -74.12 40.72
N GLN A 20 8.71 -73.02 41.22
CA GLN A 20 8.21 -71.68 40.94
C GLN A 20 9.38 -70.83 40.42
N SER A 21 9.47 -70.75 39.10
CA SER A 21 10.29 -69.75 38.41
C SER A 21 9.67 -68.37 38.64
N VAL A 22 10.42 -67.50 39.30
CA VAL A 22 10.07 -66.08 39.42
C VAL A 22 10.32 -65.42 38.07
N GLU A 23 9.26 -65.25 37.27
CA GLU A 23 9.29 -64.43 36.07
C GLU A 23 9.41 -62.96 36.48
N SER A 24 10.61 -62.37 36.31
CA SER A 24 10.76 -60.92 36.43
C SER A 24 10.12 -60.24 35.22
N SER A 25 9.01 -59.56 35.46
CA SER A 25 8.38 -58.65 34.50
C SER A 25 9.30 -57.44 34.27
N HIS A 26 10.28 -57.59 33.40
CA HIS A 26 10.97 -56.45 32.81
C HIS A 26 10.00 -55.79 31.82
N SER A 27 9.44 -54.63 32.20
CA SER A 27 8.72 -53.80 31.24
C SER A 27 9.67 -53.46 30.09
N ARG A 28 9.50 -54.10 28.93
CA ARG A 28 10.26 -53.77 27.72
C ARG A 28 9.87 -52.38 27.27
N ARG A 29 10.62 -51.35 27.72
CA ARG A 29 10.61 -50.04 27.05
C ARG A 29 11.15 -50.29 25.64
N MET A 30 10.28 -50.35 24.65
CA MET A 30 10.70 -50.39 23.26
C MET A 30 11.53 -49.12 22.98
N PRO A 31 12.77 -49.23 22.45
CA PRO A 31 13.55 -48.06 22.11
C PRO A 31 12.80 -47.29 21.03
N ILE A 32 12.63 -45.99 21.23
CA ILE A 32 12.04 -45.12 20.22
C ILE A 32 12.89 -45.27 18.95
N PRO A 33 12.32 -45.66 17.80
CA PRO A 33 13.09 -45.76 16.57
C PRO A 33 13.67 -44.40 16.24
N TRP A 34 14.95 -44.33 15.89
CA TRP A 34 15.61 -43.08 15.50
C TRP A 34 14.83 -42.30 14.42
N SER A 35 14.06 -43.00 13.57
CA SER A 35 13.15 -42.40 12.59
C SER A 35 12.08 -41.50 13.23
N PHE A 36 11.53 -41.84 14.39
CA PHE A 36 10.57 -40.98 15.10
C PHE A 36 11.22 -39.72 15.66
N ILE A 37 12.46 -39.82 16.15
CA ILE A 37 13.24 -38.66 16.63
C ILE A 37 13.55 -37.72 15.46
N HIS A 38 14.01 -38.26 14.33
CA HIS A 38 14.24 -37.48 13.11
C HIS A 38 12.96 -36.83 12.58
N LEU A 39 11.82 -37.53 12.62
CA LEU A 39 10.52 -36.97 12.22
C LEU A 39 10.11 -35.78 13.10
N ILE A 40 10.28 -35.88 14.42
CA ILE A 40 9.99 -34.79 15.36
C ILE A 40 10.89 -33.59 15.10
N ILE A 41 12.18 -33.80 14.82
CA ILE A 41 13.13 -32.73 14.48
C ILE A 41 12.74 -32.05 13.17
N ILE A 42 12.34 -32.82 12.15
CA ILE A 42 11.89 -32.25 10.86
C ILE A 42 10.63 -31.43 11.06
N ILE A 43 9.62 -31.96 11.77
CA ILE A 43 8.37 -31.25 12.03
C ILE A 43 8.61 -29.96 12.82
N SER A 44 9.45 -30.01 13.87
CA SER A 44 9.75 -28.83 14.68
C SER A 44 10.54 -27.79 13.88
N TYR A 45 11.50 -28.22 13.05
CA TYR A 45 12.24 -27.33 12.16
C TYR A 45 11.33 -26.69 11.11
N THR A 46 10.48 -27.47 10.44
CA THR A 46 9.53 -26.96 9.46
C THR A 46 8.53 -25.99 10.10
N PHE A 47 8.02 -26.30 11.29
CA PHE A 47 7.09 -25.41 12.00
C PHE A 47 7.77 -24.10 12.42
N ALA A 48 9.00 -24.16 12.96
CA ALA A 48 9.78 -22.98 13.29
C ALA A 48 10.14 -22.15 12.05
N TYR A 49 10.48 -22.80 10.93
CA TYR A 49 10.73 -22.16 9.65
C TYR A 49 9.46 -21.46 9.12
N LEU A 50 8.30 -22.11 9.18
CA LEU A 50 7.03 -21.51 8.77
C LEU A 50 6.65 -20.30 9.63
N ILE A 51 6.83 -20.39 10.96
CA ILE A 51 6.63 -19.25 11.86
C ILE A 51 7.59 -18.11 11.50
N LEU A 52 8.87 -18.41 11.27
CA LEU A 52 9.87 -17.40 10.91
C LEU A 52 9.51 -16.71 9.59
N VAL A 53 9.18 -17.47 8.55
CA VAL A 53 8.78 -16.93 7.23
C VAL A 53 7.50 -16.10 7.34
N ASN A 54 6.51 -16.58 8.09
CA ASN A 54 5.26 -15.85 8.30
C ASN A 54 5.50 -14.53 9.06
N ASN A 55 6.35 -14.56 10.10
CA ASN A 55 6.70 -13.37 10.86
C ASN A 55 7.48 -12.37 10.01
N LEU A 56 8.46 -12.83 9.21
CA LEU A 56 9.22 -11.98 8.29
C LEU A 56 8.32 -11.30 7.26
N ALA A 57 7.40 -12.07 6.65
CA ALA A 57 6.41 -11.54 5.71
C ALA A 57 5.45 -10.53 6.35
N HIS A 58 5.08 -10.71 7.62
CA HIS A 58 4.23 -9.75 8.34
C HIS A 58 4.98 -8.48 8.77
N THR A 59 6.27 -8.59 9.14
CA THR A 59 7.08 -7.42 9.49
C THR A 59 7.29 -6.46 8.33
N GLU A 60 7.44 -6.94 7.09
CA GLU A 60 7.59 -6.08 5.91
C GLU A 60 6.36 -5.17 5.69
N HIS A 61 5.17 -5.63 6.11
CA HIS A 61 3.95 -4.83 6.06
C HIS A 61 3.69 -3.97 7.32
N ALA A 62 4.26 -4.32 8.47
CA ALA A 62 3.99 -3.63 9.74
C ALA A 62 4.56 -2.21 9.80
N ASP A 63 5.62 -1.89 9.05
CA ASP A 63 6.29 -0.58 9.07
C ASP A 63 5.71 0.45 8.09
N SER A 64 4.60 0.12 7.42
CA SER A 64 4.06 0.94 6.35
C SER A 64 2.98 1.93 6.85
N ILE A 65 3.00 3.18 6.36
CA ILE A 65 2.04 4.23 6.76
C ILE A 65 0.59 3.75 6.64
N TYR A 66 -0.27 4.08 7.61
CA TYR A 66 -1.68 3.74 7.48
C TYR A 66 -2.30 4.42 6.25
N SER A 67 -3.08 3.66 5.48
CA SER A 67 -3.92 4.19 4.41
C SER A 67 -5.12 3.26 4.19
N PRO A 68 -6.35 3.80 4.12
CA PRO A 68 -7.54 2.99 3.81
C PRO A 68 -7.51 2.44 2.37
N ALA A 69 -6.64 2.97 1.51
CA ALA A 69 -6.42 2.50 0.14
C ALA A 69 -5.33 1.42 0.02
N ARG A 70 -4.82 0.86 1.13
CA ARG A 70 -3.73 -0.13 1.10
C ARG A 70 -4.02 -1.32 0.19
N SER A 71 -5.26 -1.82 0.15
CA SER A 71 -5.64 -2.96 -0.69
C SER A 71 -5.55 -2.65 -2.20
N ALA A 72 -5.62 -1.37 -2.59
CA ALA A 72 -5.51 -0.95 -3.97
C ALA A 72 -4.05 -0.79 -4.44
N HIS A 73 -3.09 -0.82 -3.51
CA HIS A 73 -1.67 -0.61 -3.76
C HIS A 73 -0.99 -1.88 -4.29
N ILE A 74 -1.35 -2.27 -5.51
CA ILE A 74 -0.87 -3.50 -6.17
C ILE A 74 0.43 -3.20 -6.93
N PRO A 75 1.58 -3.79 -6.55
CA PRO A 75 2.84 -3.58 -7.24
C PRO A 75 2.82 -4.14 -8.68
N GLN A 76 3.50 -3.46 -9.60
CA GLN A 76 3.69 -3.91 -10.97
C GLN A 76 4.98 -3.34 -11.57
N LYS A 77 5.59 -4.07 -12.49
CA LYS A 77 6.71 -3.56 -13.31
C LYS A 77 6.17 -2.96 -14.59
N ILE A 78 6.60 -1.75 -14.92
CA ILE A 78 6.22 -1.07 -16.16
C ILE A 78 7.47 -0.66 -16.90
N LEU A 79 7.56 -1.03 -18.18
CA LEU A 79 8.55 -0.48 -19.09
C LEU A 79 8.05 0.88 -19.58
N PHE A 80 8.71 1.95 -19.16
CA PHE A 80 8.45 3.27 -19.72
C PHE A 80 9.05 3.31 -21.13
N LYS A 81 8.30 3.83 -22.08
CA LYS A 81 8.76 4.09 -23.45
C LYS A 81 8.58 5.56 -23.73
N ASP A 82 9.47 6.37 -23.16
CA ASP A 82 9.32 7.82 -23.15
C ASP A 82 10.11 8.51 -24.28
N ASP A 83 9.72 8.25 -25.53
CA ASP A 83 10.27 9.01 -26.66
C ASP A 83 9.84 10.48 -26.58
N ILE A 84 10.83 11.39 -26.47
CA ILE A 84 10.65 12.84 -26.36
C ILE A 84 9.69 13.39 -27.42
N ALA A 85 9.75 12.89 -28.66
CA ALA A 85 8.95 13.39 -29.77
C ALA A 85 7.58 12.69 -29.91
N ALA A 86 7.37 11.55 -29.23
CA ALA A 86 6.14 10.78 -29.37
C ALA A 86 4.96 11.48 -28.72
N LEU A 87 3.82 11.52 -29.43
CA LEU A 87 2.55 11.97 -28.88
C LEU A 87 1.81 10.79 -28.23
N ASN A 88 1.07 11.09 -27.17
CA ASN A 88 0.17 10.14 -26.51
C ASN A 88 -1.06 10.90 -25.96
N PRO A 89 -2.07 10.23 -25.39
CA PRO A 89 -3.26 10.89 -24.87
C PRO A 89 -3.00 12.00 -23.84
N TYR A 90 -1.85 11.98 -23.16
CA TYR A 90 -1.46 12.91 -22.09
C TYR A 90 -0.40 13.95 -22.50
N ARG A 91 0.14 13.88 -23.73
CA ARG A 91 1.24 14.73 -24.24
C ARG A 91 0.85 15.50 -25.50
N GLY A 92 1.46 16.67 -25.70
CA GLY A 92 1.35 17.49 -26.91
C GLY A 92 0.54 18.78 -26.70
N PRO A 93 0.27 19.52 -27.80
CA PRO A 93 -0.47 20.77 -27.72
C PRO A 93 -1.91 20.57 -27.20
N PRO A 94 -2.52 21.62 -26.61
CA PRO A 94 -3.90 21.58 -26.13
C PRO A 94 -4.89 21.10 -27.19
N ARG A 95 -5.78 20.19 -26.78
CA ARG A 95 -6.84 19.61 -27.60
C ARG A 95 -7.90 18.95 -26.71
N PRO A 96 -9.16 18.81 -27.17
CA PRO A 96 -10.23 18.25 -26.35
C PRO A 96 -9.92 16.85 -25.79
N GLU A 97 -9.28 15.98 -26.55
CA GLU A 97 -8.95 14.63 -26.12
C GLU A 97 -7.90 14.61 -25.00
N LEU A 98 -6.93 15.54 -25.07
CA LEU A 98 -5.91 15.73 -24.03
C LEU A 98 -6.56 16.22 -22.74
N ASP A 99 -7.44 17.21 -22.84
CA ASP A 99 -8.12 17.74 -21.66
C ASP A 99 -9.07 16.73 -21.01
N ALA A 100 -9.75 15.91 -21.82
CA ALA A 100 -10.56 14.80 -21.32
C ALA A 100 -9.71 13.74 -20.60
N ALA A 101 -8.56 13.35 -21.16
CA ALA A 101 -7.66 12.39 -20.53
C ALA A 101 -7.12 12.92 -19.19
N TRP A 102 -6.69 14.18 -19.13
CA TRP A 102 -6.25 14.83 -17.88
C TRP A 102 -7.40 15.08 -16.89
N ALA A 103 -8.64 15.26 -17.35
CA ALA A 103 -9.80 15.35 -16.48
C ALA A 103 -10.14 14.00 -15.83
N ASP A 104 -10.02 12.90 -16.58
CA ASP A 104 -10.29 11.55 -16.05
C ASP A 104 -9.31 11.15 -14.93
N LEU A 105 -8.03 11.52 -15.04
CA LEU A 105 -7.02 11.25 -14.01
C LEU A 105 -7.36 11.82 -12.63
N VAL A 106 -8.03 12.98 -12.59
CA VAL A 106 -8.36 13.71 -11.34
C VAL A 106 -9.86 13.71 -11.05
N LYS A 107 -10.64 12.90 -11.79
CA LYS A 107 -12.10 12.89 -11.67
C LYS A 107 -12.57 12.43 -10.30
N TYR A 108 -11.84 11.51 -9.68
CA TYR A 108 -12.19 10.87 -8.41
C TYR A 108 -11.31 11.32 -7.25
N SER A 109 -10.73 12.53 -7.32
CA SER A 109 -9.81 13.04 -6.29
C SER A 109 -10.47 13.20 -4.93
N ASN A 110 -11.74 13.63 -4.90
CA ASN A 110 -12.47 13.91 -3.67
C ASN A 110 -13.17 12.66 -3.18
N ILE A 111 -12.76 12.14 -2.03
CA ILE A 111 -13.23 10.87 -1.48
C ILE A 111 -13.84 11.04 -0.09
N ARG A 112 -14.69 10.08 0.27
CA ARG A 112 -15.20 9.88 1.63
C ARG A 112 -14.25 8.98 2.43
N VAL A 113 -13.92 9.38 3.65
CA VAL A 113 -13.19 8.56 4.64
C VAL A 113 -13.93 8.53 5.96
N SER A 114 -13.74 7.46 6.72
CA SER A 114 -14.38 7.29 8.02
C SER A 114 -13.65 8.06 9.13
N ALA A 115 -14.34 8.24 10.26
CA ALA A 115 -13.74 8.76 11.48
C ALA A 115 -12.54 7.90 11.95
N ASP A 116 -12.62 6.58 11.79
CA ASP A 116 -11.54 5.66 12.14
C ASP A 116 -10.30 5.85 11.28
N ASP A 117 -10.48 6.10 9.97
CA ASP A 117 -9.36 6.38 9.06
C ASP A 117 -8.58 7.63 9.51
N LEU A 118 -9.31 8.67 9.95
CA LEU A 118 -8.73 9.92 10.44
C LEU A 118 -8.06 9.76 11.81
N ARG A 119 -8.68 9.01 12.73
CA ARG A 119 -8.09 8.65 14.03
C ARG A 119 -6.79 7.88 13.86
N ALA A 120 -6.72 6.94 12.91
CA ALA A 120 -5.54 6.13 12.65
C ALA A 120 -4.30 6.97 12.23
N ILE A 121 -4.51 8.17 11.68
CA ILE A 121 -3.44 9.11 11.31
C ILE A 121 -3.35 10.34 12.21
N ASN A 122 -4.13 10.39 13.29
CA ASN A 122 -4.20 11.54 14.21
C ASN A 122 -4.45 12.88 13.48
N ARG A 123 -5.49 12.90 12.64
CA ARG A 123 -5.92 14.09 11.88
C ARG A 123 -7.42 14.28 11.98
N THR A 124 -7.88 15.45 11.56
CA THR A 124 -9.29 15.82 11.40
C THR A 124 -9.52 16.22 9.95
N SER A 125 -10.78 16.27 9.52
CA SER A 125 -11.16 16.79 8.21
C SER A 125 -12.59 17.31 8.22
N VAL A 126 -13.06 17.81 7.08
CA VAL A 126 -14.41 18.37 6.92
C VAL A 126 -15.45 17.24 6.90
N LEU A 127 -16.41 17.27 7.83
CA LEU A 127 -17.56 16.38 7.85
C LEU A 127 -18.49 16.73 6.67
N LEU A 128 -18.91 15.71 5.92
CA LEU A 128 -19.83 15.89 4.79
C LEU A 128 -21.28 16.05 5.26
N SER A 129 -22.05 16.86 4.54
CA SER A 129 -23.46 17.17 4.83
C SER A 129 -24.44 16.22 4.12
N ASP A 130 -23.98 15.07 3.65
CA ASP A 130 -24.75 14.09 2.86
C ASP A 130 -25.31 12.91 3.68
N ASP A 131 -25.49 13.12 4.99
CA ASP A 131 -25.93 12.11 5.98
C ASP A 131 -25.06 10.85 6.09
N SER A 132 -23.92 10.79 5.38
CA SER A 132 -23.04 9.61 5.40
C SER A 132 -22.28 9.46 6.72
N GLY A 133 -22.14 10.54 7.50
CA GLY A 133 -21.25 10.59 8.66
C GLY A 133 -19.76 10.46 8.29
N MET A 134 -19.43 10.65 7.02
CA MET A 134 -18.06 10.53 6.48
C MET A 134 -17.42 11.90 6.30
N TYR A 135 -16.11 11.90 6.18
CA TYR A 135 -15.30 13.10 6.04
C TYR A 135 -14.72 13.21 4.63
N MET A 136 -14.58 14.43 4.15
CA MET A 136 -13.85 14.74 2.93
C MET A 136 -12.37 14.38 3.09
N SER A 137 -11.77 13.78 2.07
CA SER A 137 -10.33 13.63 1.95
C SER A 137 -9.95 13.47 0.48
N GLU A 138 -8.66 13.32 0.23
CA GLU A 138 -8.11 12.95 -1.08
C GLU A 138 -6.92 12.01 -0.90
N LEU A 139 -6.63 11.19 -1.90
CA LEU A 139 -5.33 10.50 -1.96
C LEU A 139 -4.29 11.50 -2.47
N ASN A 140 -3.13 11.55 -1.83
CA ASN A 140 -2.09 12.52 -2.20
C ASN A 140 -1.57 12.37 -3.65
N VAL A 141 -1.72 11.18 -4.27
CA VAL A 141 -1.41 10.99 -5.69
C VAL A 141 -2.36 11.74 -6.63
N HIS A 142 -3.63 11.88 -6.25
CA HIS A 142 -4.61 12.67 -6.99
C HIS A 142 -4.30 14.18 -6.88
N HIS A 143 -3.88 14.65 -5.69
CA HIS A 143 -3.36 16.00 -5.50
C HIS A 143 -2.14 16.27 -6.38
N GLN A 144 -1.18 15.35 -6.40
CA GLN A 144 0.02 15.44 -7.27
C GLN A 144 -0.36 15.52 -8.76
N LEU A 145 -1.33 14.73 -9.22
CA LEU A 145 -1.81 14.78 -10.60
C LEU A 145 -2.57 16.07 -10.92
N HIS A 146 -3.33 16.61 -9.96
CA HIS A 146 -3.95 17.93 -10.06
C HIS A 146 -2.89 19.02 -10.24
N CYS A 147 -1.86 19.04 -9.38
CA CYS A 147 -0.72 19.94 -9.48
C CYS A 147 -0.02 19.86 -10.84
N LEU A 148 0.25 18.65 -11.32
CA LEU A 148 0.88 18.44 -12.63
C LEU A 148 -0.01 18.93 -13.79
N LYS A 149 -1.33 18.73 -13.70
CA LYS A 149 -2.30 19.24 -14.68
C LYS A 149 -2.30 20.77 -14.70
N MET A 150 -2.22 21.43 -13.54
CA MET A 150 -2.17 22.88 -13.42
C MET A 150 -0.90 23.46 -14.07
N ILE A 151 0.26 22.87 -13.77
CA ILE A 151 1.54 23.23 -14.40
C ILE A 151 1.46 23.06 -15.92
N ARG A 152 0.90 21.94 -16.42
CA ARG A 152 0.70 21.72 -17.85
C ARG A 152 -0.12 22.84 -18.50
N GLN A 153 -1.21 23.24 -17.87
CA GLN A 153 -2.08 24.29 -18.41
C GLN A 153 -1.40 25.66 -18.40
N ALA A 154 -0.58 25.95 -17.39
CA ALA A 154 0.20 27.19 -17.30
C ALA A 154 1.21 27.37 -18.45
N PHE A 155 1.66 26.28 -19.09
CA PHE A 155 2.50 26.37 -20.29
C PHE A 155 1.76 26.86 -21.55
N TYR A 156 0.43 26.90 -21.54
CA TYR A 156 -0.41 27.30 -22.69
C TYR A 156 -1.41 28.40 -22.32
N PRO A 157 -0.95 29.59 -21.89
CA PRO A 157 -1.81 30.66 -21.40
C PRO A 157 -2.76 31.22 -22.46
N GLU A 158 -2.40 31.12 -23.75
CA GLU A 158 -3.26 31.56 -24.86
C GLU A 158 -4.46 30.62 -25.09
N TYR A 159 -4.35 29.36 -24.67
CA TYR A 159 -5.42 28.38 -24.79
C TYR A 159 -6.28 28.30 -23.52
N TYR A 160 -5.64 28.32 -22.35
CA TYR A 160 -6.32 28.23 -21.05
C TYR A 160 -6.56 29.62 -20.44
N THR A 161 -7.40 30.41 -21.10
CA THR A 161 -7.67 31.82 -20.74
C THR A 161 -8.61 31.99 -19.55
N GLU A 162 -9.45 31.00 -19.27
CA GLU A 162 -10.50 31.07 -18.23
C GLU A 162 -10.00 30.76 -16.81
N ARG A 163 -8.70 30.51 -16.62
CA ARG A 163 -8.10 30.33 -15.30
C ARG A 163 -7.48 31.65 -14.87
N PRO A 164 -8.21 32.51 -14.12
CA PRO A 164 -7.66 33.79 -13.73
C PRO A 164 -6.33 33.60 -13.01
N MET A 165 -5.31 34.33 -13.48
CA MET A 165 -3.92 34.32 -13.02
C MET A 165 -3.75 34.96 -11.63
N ARG A 166 -4.69 34.77 -10.70
CA ARG A 166 -4.60 35.35 -9.36
C ARG A 166 -4.10 34.28 -8.39
N HIS A 167 -2.96 34.54 -7.74
CA HIS A 167 -2.20 33.55 -6.94
C HIS A 167 -1.74 32.31 -7.71
N MET A 168 -1.88 32.29 -9.04
CA MET A 168 -1.47 31.14 -9.85
C MET A 168 0.04 30.90 -9.74
N GLU A 169 0.86 31.95 -9.60
CA GLU A 169 2.30 31.79 -9.38
C GLU A 169 2.61 31.08 -8.06
N GLU A 170 2.07 31.56 -6.94
CA GLU A 170 2.24 30.94 -5.61
C GLU A 170 1.69 29.50 -5.58
N HIS A 171 0.54 29.29 -6.23
CA HIS A 171 -0.07 27.97 -6.34
C HIS A 171 0.78 27.03 -7.20
N LEU A 172 1.32 27.49 -8.33
CA LEU A 172 2.24 26.71 -9.17
C LEU A 172 3.54 26.39 -8.44
N ASP A 173 4.10 27.34 -7.69
CA ASP A 173 5.28 27.11 -6.86
C ASP A 173 5.01 26.03 -5.80
N HIS A 174 3.85 26.08 -5.14
CA HIS A 174 3.40 25.01 -4.23
C HIS A 174 3.24 23.67 -4.96
N CYS A 175 2.63 23.66 -6.16
CA CYS A 175 2.47 22.47 -6.98
C CYS A 175 3.83 21.84 -7.33
N ILE A 176 4.81 22.66 -7.73
CA ILE A 176 6.16 22.21 -8.05
C ILE A 176 6.85 21.62 -6.82
N ASP A 177 6.74 22.28 -5.66
CA ASP A 177 7.34 21.77 -4.42
C ASP A 177 6.68 20.48 -3.93
N ASN A 178 5.35 20.37 -4.03
CA ASN A 178 4.62 19.13 -3.71
C ASN A 178 5.10 17.96 -4.58
N LEU A 179 5.22 18.18 -5.90
CA LEU A 179 5.74 17.18 -6.83
C LEU A 179 7.20 16.81 -6.53
N ARG A 180 8.05 17.79 -6.21
CA ARG A 180 9.44 17.55 -5.77
C ARG A 180 9.48 16.64 -4.54
N MET A 181 8.71 16.98 -3.49
CA MET A 181 8.64 16.16 -2.28
C MET A 181 8.12 14.76 -2.56
N ALA A 182 7.10 14.62 -3.40
CA ALA A 182 6.55 13.33 -3.79
C ALA A 182 7.56 12.44 -4.52
N LEU A 183 8.32 13.01 -5.47
CA LEU A 183 9.36 12.30 -6.20
C LEU A 183 10.50 11.86 -5.27
N MET A 184 10.93 12.71 -4.35
CA MET A 184 11.95 12.35 -3.36
C MET A 184 11.47 11.31 -2.35
N CYS A 185 10.18 11.34 -1.98
CA CYS A 185 9.58 10.37 -1.07
C CYS A 185 9.47 8.97 -1.69
N LYS A 186 9.11 8.90 -2.98
CA LYS A 186 8.97 7.63 -3.71
C LYS A 186 10.31 7.11 -4.25
N ALA A 187 11.26 8.03 -4.49
CA ALA A 187 12.63 7.79 -4.94
C ALA A 187 12.77 6.60 -5.90
N ASP A 188 12.46 6.83 -7.17
CA ASP A 188 12.69 5.82 -8.21
C ASP A 188 14.19 5.56 -8.39
N ILE A 189 14.60 4.32 -8.14
CA ILE A 189 16.01 3.88 -8.18
C ILE A 189 16.38 3.16 -9.49
N SER A 190 15.47 3.12 -10.47
CA SER A 190 15.77 2.56 -11.78
C SER A 190 16.90 3.33 -12.47
N LEU A 191 17.80 2.58 -13.14
CA LEU A 191 19.01 3.16 -13.74
C LEU A 191 18.71 3.72 -15.12
N GLN A 192 18.90 5.03 -15.28
CA GLN A 192 18.94 5.70 -16.58
C GLN A 192 20.23 5.36 -17.31
N THR A 193 20.12 4.70 -18.47
CA THR A 193 21.24 4.42 -19.36
C THR A 193 21.30 5.44 -20.50
N TYR A 194 22.41 5.41 -21.25
CA TYR A 194 22.66 6.36 -22.34
C TYR A 194 23.32 5.65 -23.51
N ASP A 195 22.96 6.07 -24.71
CA ASP A 195 23.44 5.54 -25.98
C ASP A 195 24.20 6.62 -26.78
N TRP A 196 25.13 6.20 -27.63
CA TRP A 196 25.78 7.10 -28.59
C TRP A 196 24.96 7.17 -29.88
N LEU A 197 24.68 8.38 -30.35
CA LEU A 197 24.14 8.61 -31.69
C LEU A 197 25.28 9.03 -32.62
N ASP A 198 25.30 8.49 -33.84
CA ASP A 198 26.36 8.72 -34.84
C ASP A 198 26.55 10.21 -35.18
N ASN A 199 25.47 10.97 -35.13
CA ASN A 199 25.41 12.40 -35.45
C ASN A 199 25.43 13.32 -34.21
N ASN A 200 25.58 12.77 -33.00
CA ASN A 200 25.54 13.54 -31.76
C ASN A 200 26.82 13.35 -30.93
N ARG A 201 27.46 14.47 -30.57
CA ARG A 201 28.66 14.45 -29.71
C ARG A 201 28.34 14.18 -28.23
N ARG A 202 27.08 14.32 -27.83
CA ARG A 202 26.62 14.06 -26.46
C ARG A 202 25.91 12.70 -26.41
N PRO A 203 26.11 11.90 -25.35
CA PRO A 203 25.34 10.68 -25.16
C PRO A 203 23.87 11.04 -25.01
N PHE A 204 23.00 10.28 -25.67
CA PHE A 204 21.56 10.46 -25.66
C PHE A 204 20.94 9.52 -24.63
N ALA A 205 20.00 10.01 -23.82
CA ALA A 205 19.35 9.18 -22.81
C ALA A 205 18.51 8.08 -23.46
N ASN A 206 18.62 6.85 -22.94
CA ASN A 206 17.77 5.74 -23.35
C ASN A 206 16.51 5.72 -22.47
N PHE A 207 15.37 6.06 -23.06
CA PHE A 207 14.10 6.20 -22.33
C PHE A 207 13.30 4.89 -22.23
N GLU A 208 13.89 3.75 -22.57
CA GLU A 208 13.30 2.43 -22.37
C GLU A 208 13.80 1.83 -21.04
N ILE A 209 13.15 2.21 -19.94
CA ILE A 209 13.56 1.83 -18.58
C ILE A 209 12.42 1.10 -17.89
N GLU A 210 12.73 0.00 -17.21
CA GLU A 210 11.78 -0.70 -16.36
C GLU A 210 11.72 -0.02 -15.00
N HIS A 211 10.50 0.23 -14.51
CA HIS A 211 10.23 0.88 -13.23
C HIS A 211 9.35 -0.01 -12.35
N ASP A 212 9.62 -0.03 -11.05
CA ASP A 212 8.71 -0.61 -10.07
C ASP A 212 7.61 0.42 -9.76
N CYS A 213 6.39 0.10 -10.16
CA CYS A 213 5.22 0.98 -10.11
C CYS A 213 4.08 0.33 -9.32
N PHE A 214 2.97 1.06 -9.18
CA PHE A 214 1.71 0.53 -8.68
C PHE A 214 0.63 0.58 -9.76
N ASN A 215 -0.35 -0.31 -9.67
CA ASN A 215 -1.48 -0.35 -10.59
C ASN A 215 -2.37 0.88 -10.41
N TRP A 216 -2.26 1.83 -11.36
CA TRP A 216 -3.02 3.07 -11.34
C TRP A 216 -4.53 2.82 -11.37
N ASP A 217 -5.00 1.89 -12.21
CA ASP A 217 -6.43 1.60 -12.34
C ASP A 217 -7.04 1.05 -11.05
N SER A 218 -6.27 0.26 -10.29
CA SER A 218 -6.65 -0.23 -8.96
C SER A 218 -6.79 0.93 -7.96
N VAL A 219 -5.80 1.83 -7.90
CA VAL A 219 -5.82 3.00 -7.01
C VAL A 219 -6.96 3.97 -7.37
N ASN A 220 -7.11 4.30 -8.66
CA ASN A 220 -8.14 5.19 -9.13
C ASN A 220 -9.54 4.56 -9.02
N GLY A 221 -9.64 3.23 -9.21
CA GLY A 221 -10.86 2.46 -9.00
C GLY A 221 -11.32 2.47 -7.54
N TRP A 222 -10.39 2.30 -6.59
CA TRP A 222 -10.69 2.42 -5.15
C TRP A 222 -11.19 3.82 -4.79
N ALA A 223 -10.59 4.86 -5.36
CA ALA A 223 -11.00 6.25 -5.15
C ALA A 223 -12.39 6.51 -5.75
N ARG A 224 -12.66 6.01 -6.96
CA ARG A 224 -13.97 6.10 -7.63
C ARG A 224 -15.12 5.61 -6.76
N GLU A 225 -14.96 4.46 -6.10
CA GLU A 225 -15.99 3.88 -5.22
C GLU A 225 -16.34 4.76 -4.01
N ARG A 226 -15.43 5.66 -3.63
CA ARG A 226 -15.57 6.55 -2.46
C ARG A 226 -15.78 8.00 -2.87
N SER A 227 -15.78 8.28 -4.16
CA SER A 227 -15.77 9.64 -4.67
C SER A 227 -17.11 10.35 -4.46
N PHE A 228 -17.05 11.68 -4.37
CA PHE A 228 -18.22 12.55 -4.37
C PHE A 228 -18.00 13.76 -5.26
N ASP A 229 -19.11 14.37 -5.68
CA ASP A 229 -19.07 15.60 -6.47
C ASP A 229 -18.95 16.81 -5.55
N LEU A 230 -17.87 17.57 -5.68
CA LEU A 230 -17.69 18.82 -4.92
C LEU A 230 -18.72 19.89 -5.31
N TYR A 231 -19.24 19.82 -6.53
CA TYR A 231 -20.05 20.88 -7.14
C TYR A 231 -21.55 20.61 -7.05
N ASP A 232 -21.97 19.57 -6.32
CA ASP A 232 -23.40 19.25 -6.13
C ASP A 232 -24.14 20.22 -5.20
N ASN A 233 -23.40 21.13 -4.54
CA ASN A 233 -23.90 22.16 -3.63
C ASN A 233 -24.67 21.66 -2.41
N VAL A 234 -24.61 20.37 -2.12
CA VAL A 234 -25.33 19.75 -0.99
C VAL A 234 -24.40 18.93 -0.10
N THR A 235 -23.37 18.30 -0.68
CA THR A 235 -22.46 17.44 0.05
C THR A 235 -21.43 18.23 0.88
N LEU A 236 -20.93 19.35 0.32
CA LEU A 236 -19.92 20.20 0.96
C LEU A 236 -20.51 21.58 1.29
N LEU A 237 -20.86 21.75 2.56
CA LEU A 237 -21.42 22.99 3.10
C LEU A 237 -20.48 23.61 4.13
N HIS A 238 -20.11 24.86 3.93
CA HIS A 238 -19.44 25.66 4.93
C HIS A 238 -20.39 25.98 6.09
N PRO A 239 -19.99 25.81 7.36
CA PRO A 239 -20.88 25.94 8.52
C PRO A 239 -21.62 27.29 8.63
N THR A 240 -21.00 28.36 8.13
CA THR A 240 -21.56 29.72 8.19
C THR A 240 -21.86 30.34 6.82
N LEU A 241 -21.32 29.80 5.73
CA LEU A 241 -21.37 30.42 4.40
C LEU A 241 -22.26 29.63 3.42
N GLY A 242 -22.72 28.44 3.79
CA GLY A 242 -23.54 27.60 2.90
C GLY A 242 -22.69 26.83 1.88
N PRO A 243 -23.21 26.55 0.68
CA PRO A 243 -22.50 25.76 -0.33
C PRO A 243 -21.08 26.26 -0.61
N SER A 244 -20.11 25.33 -0.67
CA SER A 244 -18.70 25.70 -0.91
C SER A 244 -18.41 26.22 -2.32
N PHE A 245 -19.20 25.82 -3.31
CA PHE A 245 -19.02 26.21 -4.71
C PHE A 245 -20.35 26.66 -5.34
N PRO A 246 -20.96 27.74 -4.83
CA PRO A 246 -22.32 28.13 -5.22
C PRO A 246 -22.39 28.43 -6.73
N VAL A 247 -23.52 28.10 -7.34
CA VAL A 247 -23.80 28.38 -8.75
C VAL A 247 -24.91 29.41 -8.90
N ASP A 248 -24.87 30.18 -9.98
CA ASP A 248 -25.91 31.13 -10.35
C ASP A 248 -27.15 30.43 -10.91
N GLU A 249 -28.17 31.22 -11.27
CA GLU A 249 -29.44 30.73 -11.86
C GLU A 249 -29.25 29.98 -13.21
N HIS A 250 -28.08 30.11 -13.84
CA HIS A 250 -27.70 29.44 -15.08
C HIS A 250 -26.82 28.21 -14.84
N GLY A 251 -26.54 27.86 -13.58
CA GLY A 251 -25.70 26.72 -13.20
C GLY A 251 -24.20 26.99 -13.36
N LYS A 252 -23.78 28.26 -13.48
CA LYS A 252 -22.36 28.63 -13.56
C LYS A 252 -21.83 28.93 -12.16
N LEU A 253 -20.62 28.46 -11.85
CA LEU A 253 -19.93 28.79 -10.60
C LEU A 253 -19.91 30.31 -10.39
N MET A 254 -20.38 30.74 -9.23
CA MET A 254 -20.33 32.13 -8.81
C MET A 254 -18.88 32.44 -8.41
N VAL A 255 -18.25 33.35 -9.15
CA VAL A 255 -16.88 33.82 -8.88
C VAL A 255 -16.98 35.28 -8.46
N THR A 256 -16.44 35.60 -7.28
CA THR A 256 -16.34 36.98 -6.79
C THR A 256 -15.05 37.64 -7.25
N ASP A 257 -15.05 38.96 -7.37
CA ASP A 257 -13.83 39.73 -7.68
C ASP A 257 -12.86 39.79 -6.49
N ASP A 258 -13.36 39.60 -5.26
CA ASP A 258 -12.56 39.52 -4.05
C ASP A 258 -11.90 38.13 -3.94
N PRO A 259 -10.60 38.07 -3.56
CA PRO A 259 -9.89 36.80 -3.42
C PRO A 259 -10.39 36.06 -2.18
N ASP A 260 -10.42 34.73 -2.26
CA ASP A 260 -10.65 33.91 -1.08
C ASP A 260 -9.55 34.17 -0.04
N PRO A 261 -9.91 34.42 1.23
CA PRO A 261 -8.92 34.65 2.27
C PRO A 261 -8.16 33.35 2.53
N LEU A 262 -6.83 33.40 2.38
CA LEU A 262 -5.93 32.29 2.73
C LEU A 262 -5.60 32.23 4.22
N GLU A 263 -5.91 33.29 4.96
CA GLU A 263 -5.70 33.39 6.40
C GLU A 263 -7.05 33.47 7.13
N GLY A 264 -7.19 32.66 8.18
CA GLY A 264 -8.39 32.60 9.00
C GLY A 264 -8.25 31.62 10.15
N ASN A 265 -9.19 31.65 11.08
CA ASN A 265 -9.26 30.65 12.14
C ASN A 265 -9.72 29.31 11.57
N ILE A 266 -9.03 28.23 11.93
CA ILE A 266 -9.48 26.88 11.63
C ILE A 266 -10.74 26.61 12.46
N ILE A 267 -11.87 26.41 11.79
CA ILE A 267 -13.17 26.12 12.41
C ILE A 267 -13.59 24.65 12.23
N THR A 268 -12.73 23.80 11.68
CA THR A 268 -12.99 22.36 11.54
C THR A 268 -13.04 21.71 12.92
N PRO A 269 -14.17 21.09 13.31
CA PRO A 269 -14.28 20.43 14.61
C PRO A 269 -13.36 19.19 14.69
N PRO A 270 -13.02 18.72 15.90
CA PRO A 270 -12.38 17.43 16.06
C PRO A 270 -13.27 16.28 15.55
N VAL A 271 -12.65 15.14 15.27
CA VAL A 271 -13.36 13.90 14.95
C VAL A 271 -13.88 13.29 16.25
N ASP A 272 -15.20 13.21 16.40
CA ASP A 272 -15.87 12.59 17.56
C ASP A 272 -15.73 11.05 17.60
#